data_AF-A0A0N4YKT8-F1
#
_entry.id   AF-A0A0N4YKT8-F1
#
_cell.length_a   1.000
_cell.length_b   1.000
_cell.length_c   1.000
_cell.angle_alpha   90.00
_cell.angle_beta   90.00
_cell.angle_gamma   90.00
#
_symmetry.space_group_name_H-M   'P 1'
#
loop_
_entity.id
_entity.type
_entity.pdbx_description
1 polymer ?
#
loop_
_entity_poly.entity_id
_entity_poly.type
_entity_poly.pdbx_seq_one_letter_code
_entity_poly.pdbx_strand_id
1 'polypeptide(L)'
;MTYGSKCPEPFMSESLRKIVIVETLFICIVSFFAQLAMLRATKRLSGWKSDFSFTIMIFMSAVAIQLYFGEIISHIRFALAVDTDLIDKILGAAFMTSFLTDVLLSITMIFHRVAYTFYPFAAPRVLNSTVLKTYLCMIGLFHLAMLGILISPLTGFIFCPKSLARFIEDDGVATPGLRW
;
A
#
# COMPACT_ATOMS: atom_id res chain seq x y z
N MET A 1 -26.20 -8.09 -11.71
CA MET A 1 -26.01 -6.68 -12.11
C MET A 1 -24.57 -6.52 -12.54
N THR A 2 -24.34 -6.08 -13.78
CA THR A 2 -23.00 -5.91 -14.35
C THR A 2 -22.33 -4.66 -13.79
N TYR A 3 -21.14 -4.86 -13.23
CA TYR A 3 -20.30 -3.87 -12.56
C TYR A 3 -19.91 -2.65 -13.41
N GLY A 4 -20.02 -2.77 -14.74
CA GLY A 4 -19.77 -1.68 -15.68
C GLY A 4 -20.66 -0.44 -15.50
N SER A 5 -21.72 -0.52 -14.68
CA SER A 5 -22.62 0.61 -14.36
C SER A 5 -22.18 1.48 -13.16
N LYS A 6 -21.21 1.04 -12.35
CA LYS A 6 -20.74 1.80 -11.15
C LYS A 6 -19.41 2.54 -11.36
N CYS A 7 -18.70 2.27 -12.46
CA CYS A 7 -17.47 2.98 -12.79
C CYS A 7 -17.79 4.44 -13.19
N PRO A 8 -17.19 5.46 -12.54
CA PRO A 8 -17.41 6.84 -12.95
C PRO A 8 -16.96 7.03 -14.40
N GLU A 9 -17.69 7.86 -15.13
CA GLU A 9 -17.38 8.14 -16.52
C GLU A 9 -15.95 8.69 -16.66
N PRO A 10 -15.24 8.32 -17.74
CA PRO A 10 -13.90 8.82 -17.97
C PRO A 10 -13.94 10.35 -18.12
N PHE A 11 -13.32 11.04 -17.17
CA PHE A 11 -13.21 12.51 -17.19
C PHE A 11 -12.14 13.02 -18.17
N MET A 12 -11.41 12.13 -18.84
CA MET A 12 -10.21 12.47 -19.61
C MET A 12 -10.37 12.19 -21.11
N SER A 13 -9.82 13.08 -21.95
CA SER A 13 -9.72 12.86 -23.39
C SER A 13 -8.79 11.68 -23.71
N GLU A 14 -8.94 11.05 -24.88
CA GLU A 14 -8.13 9.87 -25.24
C GLU A 14 -6.62 10.18 -25.31
N SER A 15 -6.26 11.37 -25.78
CA SER A 15 -4.86 11.82 -25.81
C SER A 15 -4.28 11.95 -24.41
N LEU A 16 -5.05 12.54 -23.48
CA LEU A 16 -4.65 12.67 -22.08
C LEU A 16 -4.53 11.29 -21.41
N ARG A 17 -5.48 10.39 -21.68
CA ARG A 17 -5.47 9.01 -21.19
C ARG A 17 -4.15 8.30 -21.53
N LYS A 18 -3.69 8.42 -22.79
CA LYS A 18 -2.43 7.80 -23.24
C LYS A 18 -1.21 8.38 -22.53
N ILE A 19 -1.16 9.71 -22.37
CA ILE A 19 -0.05 10.39 -21.67
C ILE A 19 0.01 9.92 -20.21
N VAL A 20 -1.13 9.94 -19.51
CA VAL A 20 -1.22 9.51 -18.12
C VAL A 20 -0.77 8.05 -17.97
N ILE A 21 -1.22 7.15 -18.84
CA ILE A 21 -0.78 5.73 -18.82
C ILE A 21 0.74 5.63 -18.90
N VAL A 22 1.36 6.30 -19.87
CA VAL A 22 2.80 6.18 -20.12
C VAL A 22 3.58 6.76 -18.94
N GLU A 23 3.19 7.93 -18.45
CA GLU A 23 3.85 8.61 -17.35
C GLU A 23 3.74 7.82 -16.05
N THR A 24 2.52 7.43 -15.64
CA THR A 24 2.32 6.74 -14.37
C THR A 24 2.93 5.34 -14.40
N LEU A 25 2.84 4.62 -15.51
CA LEU A 25 3.47 3.31 -15.65
C LEU A 25 5.00 3.42 -15.55
N PHE A 26 5.59 4.44 -16.19
CA PHE A 26 7.02 4.70 -16.08
C PHE A 26 7.43 4.99 -14.63
N ILE A 27 6.70 5.86 -13.94
CA ILE A 27 6.95 6.19 -12.53
C ILE A 27 6.84 4.94 -11.65
N CYS A 28 5.81 4.10 -11.83
CA CYS A 28 5.63 2.88 -11.05
C CYS A 28 6.77 1.88 -11.28
N ILE A 29 7.22 1.70 -12.52
CA ILE A 29 8.33 0.79 -12.85
C ILE A 29 9.63 1.27 -12.21
N VAL A 30 9.98 2.56 -12.38
CA VAL A 30 11.19 3.14 -11.79
C VAL A 30 11.14 3.03 -10.27
N SER A 31 10.00 3.36 -9.65
CA SER A 31 9.80 3.29 -8.21
C SER A 31 9.90 1.86 -7.68
N PHE A 32 9.35 0.88 -8.40
CA PHE A 32 9.48 -0.54 -8.06
C PHE A 32 10.95 -0.98 -8.00
N PHE A 33 11.74 -0.63 -9.01
CA PHE A 33 13.17 -0.95 -9.02
C PHE A 33 13.96 -0.20 -7.94
N ALA A 34 13.60 1.05 -7.66
CA ALA A 34 14.19 1.81 -6.56
C ALA A 34 13.93 1.15 -5.20
N GLN A 35 12.72 0.66 -4.96
CA GLN A 35 12.39 -0.06 -3.72
C GLN A 35 13.13 -1.39 -3.60
N LEU A 36 13.31 -2.12 -4.71
CA LEU A 36 14.16 -3.32 -4.72
C LEU A 36 15.62 -3.01 -4.39
N ALA A 37 16.16 -1.91 -4.94
CA ALA A 37 17.51 -1.45 -4.63
C ALA A 37 17.63 -1.06 -3.14
N MET A 38 16.67 -0.32 -2.61
CA MET A 38 16.59 0.03 -1.19
C MET A 38 16.54 -1.20 -0.29
N LEU A 39 15.71 -2.19 -0.61
CA LEU A 39 15.61 -3.44 0.14
C LEU A 39 16.97 -4.16 0.21
N ARG A 40 17.68 -4.24 -0.92
CA ARG A 40 19.02 -4.85 -0.99
C ARG A 40 20.06 -4.05 -0.21
N ALA A 41 20.08 -2.73 -0.37
CA ALA A 41 21.00 -1.84 0.34
C ALA A 41 20.80 -1.93 1.85
N THR A 42 19.53 -1.88 2.30
CA THR A 42 19.14 -1.96 3.71
C THR A 42 19.58 -3.28 4.33
N LYS A 43 19.38 -4.41 3.64
CA LYS A 43 19.86 -5.73 4.11
C LYS A 43 21.39 -5.78 4.23
N ARG A 44 22.11 -5.16 3.29
CA ARG A 44 23.59 -5.12 3.32
C ARG A 44 24.12 -4.23 4.46
N LEU A 45 23.43 -3.14 4.77
CA LEU A 45 23.80 -2.18 5.83
C LEU A 45 23.34 -2.60 7.23
N SER A 46 22.34 -3.49 7.34
CA SER A 46 21.80 -4.00 8.60
C SER A 46 22.82 -4.71 9.50
N GLY A 47 24.02 -5.05 9.01
CA GLY A 47 25.11 -5.59 9.84
C GLY A 47 25.69 -4.62 10.87
N TRP A 48 25.25 -3.35 10.89
CA TRP A 48 25.76 -2.31 11.78
C TRP A 48 24.71 -1.92 12.85
N LYS A 49 24.67 -2.66 13.98
CA LYS A 49 24.07 -2.35 15.32
C LYS A 49 22.68 -1.69 15.47
N SER A 50 21.99 -1.25 14.41
CA SER A 50 20.71 -0.54 14.45
C SER A 50 19.58 -1.41 13.89
N ASP A 51 19.37 -2.58 14.49
CA ASP A 51 18.44 -3.61 14.00
C ASP A 51 17.01 -3.08 13.81
N PHE A 52 16.54 -2.16 14.65
CA PHE A 52 15.16 -1.68 14.63
C PHE A 52 14.81 -0.89 13.38
N SER A 53 15.52 0.22 13.13
CA SER A 53 15.24 1.10 11.98
C SER A 53 15.47 0.39 10.66
N PHE A 54 16.53 -0.44 10.54
CA PHE A 54 16.78 -1.20 9.33
C PHE A 54 15.70 -2.23 9.06
N THR A 55 15.21 -2.92 10.10
CA THR A 55 14.10 -3.88 9.93
C THR A 55 12.82 -3.18 9.47
N ILE A 56 12.45 -2.04 10.07
CA ILE A 56 11.25 -1.31 9.62
C ILE A 56 11.40 -0.85 8.16
N MET A 57 12.57 -0.33 7.76
CA MET A 57 12.80 0.06 6.36
C MET A 57 12.70 -1.11 5.38
N ILE A 58 13.12 -2.32 5.78
CA ILE A 58 12.93 -3.55 4.99
C ILE A 58 11.43 -3.82 4.78
N PHE A 59 10.63 -3.71 5.84
CA PHE A 59 9.18 -3.93 5.76
C PHE A 59 8.48 -2.83 4.94
N MET A 60 8.84 -1.56 5.12
CA MET A 60 8.33 -0.45 4.29
C MET A 60 8.63 -0.70 2.82
N SER A 61 9.87 -1.08 2.49
CA SER A 61 10.26 -1.40 1.10
C SER A 61 9.45 -2.58 0.55
N ALA A 62 9.17 -3.60 1.36
CA ALA A 62 8.37 -4.75 0.95
C ALA A 62 6.89 -4.38 0.66
N VAL A 63 6.28 -3.58 1.54
CA VAL A 63 4.90 -3.07 1.35
C VAL A 63 4.84 -2.14 0.13
N ALA A 64 5.84 -1.29 -0.09
CA ALA A 64 5.93 -0.43 -1.26
C ALA A 64 6.09 -1.24 -2.56
N ILE A 65 6.88 -2.32 -2.56
CA ILE A 65 6.99 -3.25 -3.70
C ILE A 65 5.62 -3.86 -4.03
N GLN A 66 4.88 -4.32 -3.01
CA GLN A 66 3.52 -4.84 -3.19
C GLN A 66 2.58 -3.78 -3.79
N LEU A 67 2.65 -2.53 -3.31
CA LEU A 67 1.87 -1.42 -3.84
C LEU A 67 2.20 -1.14 -5.31
N TYR A 68 3.47 -0.92 -5.65
CA TYR A 68 3.87 -0.61 -7.03
C TYR A 68 3.59 -1.75 -7.99
N PHE A 69 3.71 -3.01 -7.55
CA PHE A 69 3.32 -4.15 -8.35
C PHE A 69 1.82 -4.15 -8.67
N GLY A 70 0.98 -3.85 -7.67
CA GLY A 70 -0.47 -3.68 -7.86
C GLY A 70 -0.80 -2.52 -8.81
N GLU A 71 -0.10 -1.38 -8.69
CA GLU A 71 -0.26 -0.23 -9.59
C GLU A 71 0.12 -0.54 -11.03
N ILE A 72 1.21 -1.29 -11.27
CA ILE A 72 1.60 -1.71 -12.62
C ILE A 72 0.48 -2.56 -13.25
N ILE A 73 -0.07 -3.52 -12.51
CA ILE A 73 -1.20 -4.34 -13.00
C ILE A 73 -2.43 -3.46 -13.27
N SER A 74 -2.73 -2.52 -12.37
CA SER A 74 -3.86 -1.59 -12.49
C SER A 74 -3.74 -0.72 -13.74
N HIS A 75 -2.55 -0.17 -14.03
CA HIS A 75 -2.30 0.63 -15.21
C HIS A 75 -2.30 -0.17 -16.52
N ILE A 76 -1.80 -1.41 -16.51
CA ILE A 76 -1.92 -2.32 -17.66
C ILE A 76 -3.40 -2.62 -17.96
N ARG A 77 -4.21 -2.89 -16.91
CA ARG A 77 -5.66 -3.10 -17.06
C ARG A 77 -6.37 -1.85 -17.56
N PHE A 78 -5.96 -0.67 -17.10
CA PHE A 78 -6.47 0.60 -17.59
C PHE A 78 -6.14 0.84 -19.08
N ALA A 79 -4.94 0.43 -19.53
CA ALA A 79 -4.56 0.51 -20.94
C ALA A 79 -5.36 -0.45 -21.83
N LEU A 80 -5.67 -1.65 -21.32
CA LEU A 80 -6.43 -2.68 -22.04
C LEU A 80 -7.96 -2.55 -21.89
N ALA A 81 -8.42 -1.70 -20.98
CA ALA A 81 -9.84 -1.52 -20.62
C ALA A 81 -10.56 -2.83 -20.23
N VAL A 82 -9.86 -3.76 -19.58
CA VAL A 82 -10.39 -5.07 -19.17
C VAL A 82 -10.97 -5.01 -17.75
N ASP A 83 -12.28 -5.23 -17.62
CA ASP A 83 -13.01 -5.27 -16.36
C ASP A 83 -13.16 -6.69 -15.82
N THR A 84 -12.84 -6.89 -14.55
CA THR A 84 -12.96 -8.19 -13.88
C THR A 84 -13.15 -7.93 -12.39
N ASP A 85 -14.37 -8.12 -11.91
CA ASP A 85 -14.82 -7.74 -10.56
C ASP A 85 -13.86 -8.21 -9.44
N LEU A 86 -13.45 -9.48 -9.49
CA LEU A 86 -12.55 -10.05 -8.48
C LEU A 86 -11.18 -9.37 -8.46
N ILE A 87 -10.60 -9.10 -9.65
CA ILE A 87 -9.26 -8.51 -9.74
C ILE A 87 -9.31 -7.03 -9.36
N ASP A 88 -10.36 -6.33 -9.78
CA ASP A 88 -10.55 -4.91 -9.49
C ASP A 88 -10.76 -4.66 -7.98
N LYS A 89 -11.45 -5.57 -7.28
CA LYS A 89 -11.54 -5.59 -5.80
C LYS A 89 -10.20 -5.89 -5.14
N ILE A 90 -9.48 -6.91 -5.61
CA ILE A 90 -8.16 -7.27 -5.03
C ILE A 90 -7.17 -6.11 -5.19
N LEU A 91 -7.13 -5.47 -6.36
CA LEU A 91 -6.23 -4.34 -6.63
C LEU A 91 -6.58 -3.12 -5.77
N GLY A 92 -7.87 -2.79 -5.66
CA GLY A 92 -8.33 -1.73 -4.78
C GLY A 92 -7.97 -2.00 -3.31
N ALA A 93 -8.33 -3.18 -2.80
CA ALA A 93 -8.06 -3.58 -1.43
C ALA A 93 -6.54 -3.61 -1.12
N ALA A 94 -5.73 -4.16 -2.03
CA ALA A 94 -4.28 -4.22 -1.88
C ALA A 94 -3.65 -2.82 -1.86
N PHE A 95 -4.12 -1.90 -2.71
CA PHE A 95 -3.66 -0.51 -2.70
C PHE A 95 -3.93 0.16 -1.35
N MET A 96 -5.19 0.14 -0.89
CA MET A 96 -5.59 0.83 0.34
C MET A 96 -4.91 0.22 1.58
N THR A 97 -4.82 -1.11 1.63
CA THR A 97 -4.15 -1.83 2.72
C THR A 97 -2.65 -1.49 2.76
N SER A 98 -1.96 -1.53 1.62
CA SER A 98 -0.54 -1.19 1.55
C SER A 98 -0.29 0.26 1.93
N PHE A 99 -1.14 1.20 1.46
CA PHE A 99 -1.04 2.61 1.82
C PHE A 99 -1.15 2.84 3.33
N LEU A 100 -2.20 2.30 3.97
CA LEU A 100 -2.38 2.43 5.43
C LEU A 100 -1.22 1.81 6.21
N THR A 101 -0.73 0.65 5.76
CA THR A 101 0.39 -0.04 6.41
C THR A 101 1.68 0.77 6.32
N ASP A 102 1.96 1.37 5.16
CA ASP A 102 3.14 2.22 4.97
C ASP A 102 3.07 3.50 5.83
N VAL A 103 1.88 4.10 5.96
CA VAL A 103 1.66 5.23 6.88
C VAL A 103 1.94 4.84 8.34
N LEU A 104 1.44 3.70 8.80
CA LEU A 104 1.70 3.21 10.16
C LEU A 104 3.19 2.96 10.41
N LEU A 105 3.87 2.31 9.46
CA LEU A 105 5.32 2.09 9.55
C LEU A 105 6.11 3.42 9.54
N SER A 106 5.69 4.40 8.75
CA SER A 106 6.28 5.74 8.71
C SER A 106 6.12 6.48 10.05
N ILE A 107 4.91 6.45 10.64
CA ILE A 107 4.65 6.99 11.98
C ILE A 107 5.55 6.31 13.02
N THR A 108 5.71 4.99 12.92
CA THR A 108 6.61 4.22 13.81
C THR A 108 8.04 4.69 13.73
N MET A 109 8.56 4.93 12.52
CA MET A 109 9.92 5.43 12.30
C MET A 109 10.12 6.81 12.93
N ILE A 110 9.12 7.68 12.82
CA ILE A 110 9.14 9.01 13.45
C ILE A 110 9.21 8.86 14.97
N PHE A 111 8.31 8.07 15.58
CA PHE A 111 8.32 7.85 17.02
C PHE A 111 9.60 7.19 17.52
N HIS A 112 10.14 6.23 16.78
CA HIS A 112 11.43 5.61 17.10
C HIS A 112 12.54 6.65 17.13
N ARG A 113 12.65 7.52 16.11
CA ARG A 113 13.65 8.59 16.09
C ARG A 113 13.47 9.56 17.25
N VAL A 114 12.24 10.00 17.51
CA VAL A 114 11.89 10.88 18.63
C VAL A 114 12.32 10.26 19.97
N ALA A 115 11.99 8.99 20.21
CA ALA A 115 12.36 8.28 21.43
C ALA A 115 13.88 8.20 21.62
N TYR A 116 14.64 7.91 20.56
CA TYR A 116 16.11 7.86 20.62
C TYR A 116 16.75 9.23 20.77
N THR A 117 16.12 10.30 20.27
CA THR A 117 16.62 11.67 20.44
C THR A 117 16.39 12.18 21.85
N PHE A 118 15.19 11.99 22.42
CA PHE A 118 14.88 12.51 23.76
C PHE A 118 15.39 11.60 24.89
N TYR A 119 15.45 10.28 24.68
CA TYR A 119 15.79 9.31 25.72
C TYR A 119 16.88 8.31 25.27
N PRO A 120 18.08 8.79 24.90
CA PRO A 120 19.12 7.95 24.27
C PRO A 120 19.58 6.76 25.13
N PHE A 121 19.52 6.87 26.46
CA PHE A 121 19.95 5.80 27.38
C PHE A 121 18.83 4.82 27.75
N ALA A 122 17.57 5.26 27.73
CA ALA A 122 16.42 4.42 28.06
C ALA A 122 15.84 3.72 26.82
N ALA A 123 15.89 4.37 25.65
CA ALA A 123 15.32 3.87 24.40
C ALA A 123 15.86 2.48 24.00
N PRO A 124 17.17 2.17 24.06
CA PRO A 124 17.67 0.83 23.71
C PRO A 124 17.20 -0.28 24.65
N ARG A 125 16.86 0.05 25.90
CA ARG A 125 16.35 -0.92 26.89
C ARG A 125 14.87 -1.23 26.65
N VAL A 126 14.09 -0.25 26.23
CA VAL A 126 12.65 -0.38 25.96
C VAL A 126 12.37 -0.93 24.55
N LEU A 127 13.04 -0.38 23.53
CA LEU A 127 12.89 -0.76 22.11
C LEU A 127 13.82 -1.93 21.77
N ASN A 128 13.59 -3.06 22.45
CA ASN A 128 14.36 -4.28 22.21
C ASN A 128 13.85 -5.04 20.95
N SER A 129 14.60 -6.07 20.55
CA SER A 129 14.25 -6.92 19.38
C SER A 129 12.90 -7.64 19.54
N THR A 130 12.51 -7.98 20.78
CA THR A 130 11.23 -8.63 21.06
C THR A 130 10.06 -7.70 20.77
N VAL A 131 10.12 -6.46 21.26
CA VAL A 131 9.11 -5.42 21.02
C VAL A 131 8.96 -5.16 19.52
N LEU A 132 10.07 -5.08 18.79
CA LEU A 132 10.05 -4.94 17.33
C LEU A 132 9.34 -6.11 16.64
N LYS A 133 9.69 -7.36 16.98
CA LYS A 133 9.08 -8.55 16.38
C LYS A 133 7.58 -8.62 16.68
N THR A 134 7.19 -8.34 17.92
CA THR A 134 5.77 -8.29 18.31
C THR A 134 5.04 -7.19 17.55
N TYR A 135 5.64 -6.00 17.42
CA TYR A 135 5.07 -4.89 16.67
C TYR A 135 4.88 -5.23 15.18
N LEU A 136 5.90 -5.79 14.54
CA LEU A 136 5.83 -6.21 13.14
C LEU A 136 4.79 -7.33 12.93
N CYS A 137 4.64 -8.24 13.89
CA CYS A 137 3.59 -9.25 13.88
C CYS A 137 2.20 -8.59 13.93
N MET A 138 1.99 -7.62 14.84
CA MET A 138 0.73 -6.88 14.93
C MET A 138 0.42 -6.11 13.64
N ILE A 139 1.42 -5.44 13.04
CA ILE A 139 1.24 -4.74 11.76
C ILE A 139 0.94 -5.72 10.62
N GLY A 140 1.60 -6.88 10.59
CA GLY A 140 1.31 -7.93 9.60
C GLY A 140 -0.12 -8.48 9.74
N LEU A 141 -0.57 -8.74 10.97
CA LEU A 141 -1.94 -9.16 11.25
C LEU A 141 -2.95 -8.08 10.86
N PHE A 142 -2.67 -6.82 11.17
CA PHE A 142 -3.47 -5.67 10.75
C PHE A 142 -3.57 -5.59 9.22
N HIS A 143 -2.44 -5.72 8.51
CA HIS A 143 -2.41 -5.72 7.05
C HIS A 143 -3.28 -6.83 6.46
N LEU A 144 -3.14 -8.07 6.96
CA LEU A 144 -3.94 -9.20 6.49
C LEU A 144 -5.43 -9.05 6.82
N ALA A 145 -5.76 -8.56 8.01
CA ALA A 145 -7.14 -8.31 8.42
C ALA A 145 -7.79 -7.24 7.55
N MET A 146 -7.09 -6.13 7.32
CA MET A 146 -7.57 -5.05 6.45
C MET A 146 -7.75 -5.51 5.00
N LEU A 147 -6.80 -6.28 4.47
CA LEU A 147 -6.92 -6.87 3.14
C LEU A 147 -8.16 -7.77 3.05
N GLY A 148 -8.38 -8.63 4.06
CA GLY A 148 -9.55 -9.49 4.13
C GLY A 148 -10.87 -8.71 4.20
N ILE A 149 -10.94 -7.68 5.04
CA ILE A 149 -12.12 -6.83 5.18
C ILE A 149 -12.43 -6.07 3.88
N LEU A 150 -11.41 -5.52 3.22
CA LEU A 150 -11.56 -4.73 1.99
C LEU A 150 -11.87 -5.58 0.75
N ILE A 151 -11.45 -6.85 0.72
CA ILE A 151 -11.86 -7.84 -0.30
C ILE A 151 -13.29 -8.34 -0.01
N SER A 152 -13.67 -8.42 1.27
CA SER A 152 -14.98 -8.93 1.67
C SER A 152 -16.12 -8.02 1.18
N PRO A 153 -17.33 -8.57 0.98
CA PRO A 153 -18.50 -7.79 0.55
C PRO A 153 -19.00 -6.78 1.61
N LEU A 154 -18.35 -6.66 2.77
CA LEU A 154 -18.76 -5.76 3.85
C LEU A 154 -18.41 -4.29 3.60
N THR A 155 -17.32 -4.02 2.87
CA THR A 155 -16.80 -2.65 2.62
C THR A 155 -16.23 -2.44 1.21
N GLY A 156 -15.89 -3.51 0.48
CA GLY A 156 -15.49 -3.53 -0.94
C GLY A 156 -14.79 -2.28 -1.48
N PHE A 157 -13.45 -2.22 -1.48
CA PHE A 157 -12.73 -1.11 -2.13
C PHE A 157 -12.31 -1.49 -3.54
N ILE A 158 -12.73 -0.72 -4.55
CA ILE A 158 -12.73 -1.16 -5.94
C ILE A 158 -11.95 -0.22 -6.82
N PHE A 159 -11.11 -0.80 -7.68
CA PHE A 159 -10.41 -0.09 -8.73
C PHE A 159 -11.22 -0.09 -10.04
N CYS A 160 -11.38 1.08 -10.67
CA CYS A 160 -12.04 1.18 -11.95
C CYS A 160 -11.02 1.26 -13.12
N PRO A 161 -10.96 0.24 -14.00
CA PRO A 161 -10.05 0.23 -15.14
C PRO A 161 -10.48 1.16 -16.29
N LYS A 162 -11.57 1.92 -16.16
CA LYS A 162 -12.00 2.90 -17.18
C LYS A 162 -11.65 4.35 -16.85
N SER A 163 -11.50 4.68 -15.57
CA SER A 163 -11.26 6.05 -15.10
C SER A 163 -10.07 6.19 -14.16
N LEU A 164 -9.36 5.09 -13.84
CA LEU A 164 -8.36 5.00 -12.76
C LEU A 164 -8.90 5.37 -11.37
N ALA A 165 -10.20 5.62 -11.25
CA ALA A 165 -10.81 5.97 -9.99
C ALA A 165 -10.81 4.75 -9.06
N ARG A 166 -10.64 5.02 -7.78
CA ARG A 166 -10.81 4.04 -6.71
C ARG A 166 -11.92 4.53 -5.81
N PHE A 167 -12.88 3.67 -5.49
CA PHE A 167 -14.02 4.05 -4.66
C PHE A 167 -14.47 2.89 -3.78
N ILE A 168 -15.17 3.24 -2.71
CA ILE A 168 -15.79 2.29 -1.78
C ILE A 168 -17.11 1.83 -2.39
N GLU A 169 -17.38 0.53 -2.36
CA GLU A 169 -18.61 -0.07 -2.86
C GLU A 169 -19.79 0.31 -1.96
N ASP A 170 -20.80 0.95 -2.56
CA ASP A 170 -21.95 1.52 -1.86
C ASP A 170 -22.92 0.49 -1.23
N ASP A 171 -22.73 -0.79 -1.49
CA ASP A 171 -23.65 -1.85 -1.08
C ASP A 171 -23.22 -2.57 0.22
N GLY A 172 -22.08 -2.19 0.80
CA GLY A 172 -21.56 -2.78 2.04
C GLY A 172 -22.26 -2.25 3.30
N VAL A 173 -22.61 -3.15 4.22
CA VAL A 173 -23.29 -2.81 5.49
C VAL A 173 -22.47 -1.83 6.36
N ALA A 174 -21.13 -1.84 6.20
CA ALA A 174 -20.22 -0.95 6.92
C ALA A 174 -19.76 0.28 6.10
N THR A 175 -20.15 0.38 4.83
CA THR A 175 -19.79 1.51 3.94
C THR A 175 -20.21 2.89 4.46
N PRO A 176 -21.37 3.06 5.14
CA PRO A 176 -21.75 4.37 5.68
C PRO A 176 -20.79 4.88 6.77
N GLY A 177 -20.09 4.01 7.49
CA GLY A 177 -19.15 4.39 8.55
C GLY A 177 -17.78 4.85 8.03
N LEU A 178 -17.43 4.51 6.79
CA LEU A 178 -16.15 4.85 6.14
C LEU A 178 -16.23 6.10 5.24
N ARG A 179 -17.43 6.65 5.04
CA ARG A 179 -17.69 7.85 4.21
C ARG A 179 -17.66 9.18 5.00
N TRP A 180 -17.33 9.17 6.29
CA TRP A 180 -17.28 10.36 7.15
C TRP A 180 -15.88 10.94 7.29
#